data_AF-A0A1I0JDJ4-F1
#
_entry.id   AF-A0A1I0JDJ4-F1
#
_cell.length_a   1.000
_cell.length_b   1.000
_cell.length_c   1.000
_cell.angle_alpha   90.00
_cell.angle_beta   90.00
_cell.angle_gamma   90.00
#
_symmetry.space_group_name_H-M   'P 1'
#
loop_
_entity.id
_entity.type
_entity.pdbx_description
1 polymer ?
#
loop_
_entity_poly.entity_id
_entity_poly.type
_entity_poly.pdbx_seq_one_letter_code
_entity_poly.pdbx_strand_id
1 'polypeptide(L)'
;MNITGKRTLHACQVETVGQNCSTNARRGEPYDSNPEIMGQGLSNLLGGMFQCYAGSGSFTRSALNAESGAQTPMSSIFAACILFVMMLGLAPFVAYVPVPVVAGIILFAAYRLVDIAEIQHILGARTSDRLVLLVTFLAGISVELEFAIVAGVLTSLFAFLRKSATPLVAVLTPSEEQGHRSLRAAIRYNLSQCPQIAILRVEGPIYFASLEAIEERSQQIEQRFGARSNLVLYLRGVGLIDLAGADCLISLSRRHRARGGNVRIVATYEGVVSILLRTHVLEVLGAEKLVMSKNSAISACVRDADLEICRNCTSRVFQECR
;
A
#
# COMPACT_ATOMS: atom_id res chain seq x y z
N MET A 1 16.63 24.36 -28.15
CA MET A 1 15.90 23.84 -26.97
C MET A 1 16.61 22.56 -26.54
N ASN A 2 17.60 22.67 -25.64
CA ASN A 2 18.53 21.58 -25.32
C ASN A 2 17.83 20.44 -24.56
N ILE A 3 18.24 19.21 -24.86
CA ILE A 3 17.73 17.94 -24.32
C ILE A 3 17.76 17.91 -22.77
N THR A 4 18.65 18.70 -22.16
CA THR A 4 18.77 18.91 -20.71
C THR A 4 17.55 19.59 -20.06
N GLY A 5 16.82 20.44 -20.78
CA GLY A 5 15.66 21.17 -20.24
C GLY A 5 14.38 20.33 -20.14
N LYS A 6 14.26 19.24 -20.90
CA LYS A 6 13.10 18.32 -20.81
C LYS A 6 13.22 17.37 -19.61
N ARG A 7 14.44 17.00 -19.22
CA ARG A 7 14.69 16.04 -18.15
C ARG A 7 14.46 16.62 -16.75
N THR A 8 14.71 17.92 -16.56
CA THR A 8 14.53 18.63 -15.28
C THR A 8 13.06 18.90 -14.91
N LEU A 9 12.16 19.01 -15.90
CA LEU A 9 10.75 19.35 -15.65
C LEU A 9 10.01 18.28 -14.82
N HIS A 10 10.26 17.00 -15.09
CA HIS A 10 9.60 15.90 -14.37
C HIS A 10 10.01 15.85 -12.90
N ALA A 11 11.30 16.05 -12.59
CA ALA A 11 11.81 16.09 -11.23
C ALA A 11 11.20 17.27 -10.45
N CYS A 12 11.15 18.47 -11.06
CA CYS A 12 10.54 19.66 -10.46
C CYS A 12 9.06 19.48 -10.12
N GLN A 13 8.32 18.71 -10.91
CA GLN A 13 6.89 18.48 -10.70
C GLN A 13 6.63 17.51 -9.55
N VAL A 14 7.37 16.40 -9.48
CA VAL A 14 7.28 15.43 -8.38
C VAL A 14 7.65 16.09 -7.05
N GLU A 15 8.69 16.91 -7.04
CA GLU A 15 9.13 17.65 -5.86
C GLU A 15 8.05 18.63 -5.35
N THR A 16 7.47 19.43 -6.25
CA THR A 16 6.46 20.44 -5.90
C THR A 16 5.19 19.80 -5.34
N VAL A 17 4.72 18.71 -5.97
CA VAL A 17 3.54 17.98 -5.50
C VAL A 17 3.78 17.37 -4.12
N GLY A 18 4.96 16.76 -3.90
CA GLY A 18 5.33 16.21 -2.59
C GLY A 18 5.37 17.28 -1.49
N GLN A 19 6.02 18.42 -1.77
CA GLN A 19 6.12 19.54 -0.82
C GLN A 19 4.74 20.14 -0.50
N ASN A 20 3.92 20.43 -1.49
CA ASN A 20 2.62 21.06 -1.29
C ASN A 20 1.62 20.14 -0.59
N CYS A 21 1.64 18.84 -0.92
CA CYS A 21 0.85 17.85 -0.18
C CYS A 21 1.25 17.82 1.31
N SER A 22 2.56 17.82 1.62
CA SER A 22 3.04 17.82 3.01
C SER A 22 2.69 19.12 3.76
N THR A 23 2.75 20.26 3.08
CA THR A 23 2.46 21.57 3.67
C THR A 23 0.98 21.76 3.93
N ASN A 24 0.13 21.42 2.96
CA ASN A 24 -1.33 21.49 3.11
C ASN A 24 -1.84 20.50 4.15
N ALA A 25 -1.23 19.31 4.26
CA ALA A 25 -1.53 18.36 5.34
C ALA A 25 -1.25 18.96 6.73
N ARG A 26 -0.16 19.73 6.89
CA ARG A 26 0.13 20.46 8.15
C ARG A 26 -0.85 21.59 8.44
N ARG A 27 -1.44 22.19 7.39
CA ARG A 27 -2.44 23.27 7.48
C ARG A 27 -3.88 22.79 7.59
N GLY A 28 -4.14 21.51 7.34
CA GLY A 28 -5.50 20.96 7.26
C GLY A 28 -6.30 21.44 6.05
N GLU A 29 -5.62 21.92 5.01
CA GLU A 29 -6.24 22.45 3.80
C GLU A 29 -6.41 21.35 2.75
N PRO A 30 -7.51 21.34 1.97
CA PRO A 30 -7.65 20.41 0.86
C PRO A 30 -6.56 20.68 -0.20
N TYR A 31 -5.96 19.61 -0.72
CA TYR A 31 -4.94 19.69 -1.77
C TYR A 31 -5.44 18.95 -3.01
N ASP A 32 -5.46 19.66 -4.14
CA ASP A 32 -5.71 19.08 -5.47
C ASP A 32 -4.44 19.24 -6.31
N SER A 33 -3.90 18.12 -6.79
CA SER A 33 -2.69 18.11 -7.60
C SER A 33 -2.91 18.60 -9.03
N ASN A 34 -4.13 18.47 -9.58
CA ASN A 34 -4.37 18.79 -10.99
C ASN A 34 -4.18 20.29 -11.29
N PRO A 35 -4.78 21.23 -10.52
CA PRO A 35 -4.56 22.66 -10.73
C PRO A 35 -3.12 23.08 -10.48
N GLU A 36 -2.44 22.47 -9.51
CA GLU A 36 -1.04 22.77 -9.19
C GLU A 36 -0.12 22.41 -10.36
N ILE A 37 -0.31 21.22 -10.93
CA ILE A 37 0.43 20.74 -12.10
C ILE A 37 0.19 21.66 -13.31
N MET A 38 -1.06 22.05 -13.55
CA MET A 38 -1.39 22.98 -14.63
C MET A 38 -0.74 24.36 -14.41
N GLY A 39 -0.78 24.88 -13.18
CA GLY A 39 -0.16 26.16 -12.82
C GLY A 39 1.36 26.16 -13.02
N GLN A 40 2.05 25.12 -12.56
CA GLN A 40 3.49 24.97 -12.75
C GLN A 40 3.85 24.79 -14.24
N GLY A 41 3.06 24.01 -14.98
CA GLY A 41 3.23 23.84 -16.42
C GLY A 41 3.11 25.16 -17.18
N LEU A 42 2.08 25.97 -16.87
CA LEU A 42 1.89 27.29 -17.47
C LEU A 42 3.00 28.27 -17.07
N SER A 43 3.42 28.26 -15.80
CA SER A 43 4.53 29.09 -15.32
C SER A 43 5.84 28.79 -16.05
N ASN A 44 6.17 27.51 -16.22
CA ASN A 44 7.37 27.10 -16.95
C ASN A 44 7.27 27.35 -18.46
N LEU A 45 6.07 27.24 -19.05
CA LEU A 45 5.85 27.60 -20.45
C LEU A 45 6.11 29.10 -20.69
N LEU A 46 5.49 29.95 -19.87
CA LEU A 46 5.70 31.41 -19.94
C LEU A 46 7.16 31.76 -19.63
N GLY A 47 7.75 31.18 -18.59
CA GLY A 47 9.15 31.40 -18.23
C GLY A 47 10.12 31.01 -19.35
N GLY A 48 9.85 29.90 -20.06
CA GLY A 48 10.66 29.47 -21.19
C GLY A 48 10.71 30.49 -22.34
N MET A 49 9.65 31.30 -22.52
CA MET A 49 9.64 32.38 -23.52
C MET A 49 10.56 33.55 -23.15
N PHE A 50 10.91 33.68 -21.87
CA PHE A 50 11.80 34.72 -21.33
C PHE A 50 13.18 34.19 -20.93
N GLN A 51 13.60 33.04 -21.47
CA GLN A 51 14.87 32.36 -21.16
C GLN A 51 15.03 31.97 -19.67
N CYS A 52 13.94 31.78 -18.93
CA CYS A 52 14.00 31.28 -17.57
C CYS A 52 14.40 29.79 -17.54
N TYR A 53 15.10 29.40 -16.48
CA TYR A 53 15.26 27.99 -16.11
C TYR A 53 13.92 27.41 -15.63
N ALA A 54 13.77 26.08 -15.75
CA ALA A 54 12.61 25.39 -15.19
C ALA A 54 12.55 25.59 -13.67
N GLY A 55 11.39 26.02 -13.17
CA GLY A 55 11.13 26.26 -11.77
C GLY A 55 10.25 25.19 -11.12
N SER A 56 10.44 25.03 -9.82
CA SER A 56 9.60 24.27 -8.90
C SER A 56 9.20 25.13 -7.69
N GLY A 57 8.22 24.63 -6.92
CA GLY A 57 7.95 25.16 -5.58
C GLY A 57 9.18 25.06 -4.68
N SER A 58 9.31 25.99 -3.74
CA SER A 58 10.42 26.02 -2.79
C SER A 58 9.90 25.88 -1.36
N PHE A 59 10.19 24.75 -0.72
CA PHE A 59 9.82 24.48 0.66
C PHE A 59 10.25 25.61 1.62
N THR A 60 11.51 26.05 1.55
CA THR A 60 12.04 27.09 2.45
C THR A 60 11.33 28.43 2.26
N ARG A 61 11.02 28.83 1.02
CA ARG A 61 10.30 30.09 0.77
C ARG A 61 8.85 30.02 1.23
N SER A 62 8.17 28.90 0.95
CA SER A 62 6.79 28.68 1.38
C SER A 62 6.67 28.63 2.90
N ALA A 63 7.60 27.98 3.59
CA ALA A 63 7.67 27.93 5.06
C ALA A 63 7.88 29.32 5.67
N LEU A 64 8.86 30.09 5.19
CA LEU A 64 9.09 31.46 5.66
C LEU A 64 7.90 32.38 5.39
N ASN A 65 7.26 32.24 4.22
CA ASN A 65 6.08 33.01 3.87
C ASN A 65 4.89 32.66 4.80
N ALA A 66 4.75 31.38 5.16
CA ALA A 66 3.77 30.91 6.14
C ALA A 66 4.02 31.48 7.54
N GLU A 67 5.26 31.39 8.03
CA GLU A 67 5.68 31.92 9.34
C GLU A 67 5.52 33.44 9.42
N SER A 68 5.64 34.13 8.28
CA SER A 68 5.39 35.57 8.16
C SER A 68 3.91 35.95 8.15
N GLY A 69 3.00 34.98 8.31
CA GLY A 69 1.55 35.21 8.38
C GLY A 69 0.85 35.36 7.03
N ALA A 70 1.46 34.93 5.92
CA ALA A 70 0.82 35.01 4.61
C ALA A 70 -0.38 34.05 4.50
N GLN A 71 -1.56 34.62 4.23
CA GLN A 71 -2.83 33.88 4.09
C GLN A 71 -3.32 33.77 2.65
N THR A 72 -2.76 34.56 1.72
CA THR A 72 -3.21 34.61 0.32
C THR A 72 -2.02 34.52 -0.64
N PRO A 73 -2.23 34.00 -1.87
CA PRO A 73 -1.19 33.94 -2.90
C PRO A 73 -0.68 35.31 -3.34
N MET A 74 -1.35 36.40 -2.95
CA MET A 74 -0.89 37.78 -3.18
C MET A 74 0.50 38.05 -2.59
N SER A 75 0.87 37.39 -1.49
CA SER A 75 2.22 37.53 -0.90
C SER A 75 3.32 37.18 -1.92
N SER A 76 3.13 36.09 -2.68
CA SER A 76 4.08 35.66 -3.71
C SER A 76 4.16 36.64 -4.88
N ILE A 77 3.05 37.28 -5.24
CA ILE A 77 3.00 38.32 -6.28
C ILE A 77 3.77 39.57 -5.83
N PHE A 78 3.52 40.05 -4.61
CA PHE A 78 4.27 41.18 -4.05
C PHE A 78 5.77 40.87 -3.94
N ALA A 79 6.13 39.67 -3.49
CA ALA A 79 7.53 39.24 -3.43
C ALA A 79 8.19 39.24 -4.82
N ALA A 80 7.49 38.77 -5.86
CA ALA A 80 7.98 38.80 -7.24
C ALA A 80 8.16 40.23 -7.76
N CYS A 81 7.20 41.13 -7.52
CA CYS A 81 7.30 42.54 -7.90
C CYS A 81 8.45 43.26 -7.19
N ILE A 82 8.60 43.05 -5.88
CA ILE A 82 9.69 43.62 -5.10
C ILE A 82 11.03 43.11 -5.61
N LEU A 83 11.15 41.80 -5.87
CA LEU A 83 12.37 41.21 -6.43
C LEU A 83 12.71 41.79 -7.81
N PHE A 84 11.70 42.01 -8.67
CA PHE A 84 11.89 42.62 -9.98
C PHE A 84 12.42 44.06 -9.86
N VAL A 85 11.80 44.89 -9.00
CA VAL A 85 12.27 46.26 -8.73
C VAL A 85 13.67 46.27 -8.13
N MET A 86 13.94 45.37 -7.18
CA MET A 86 15.27 45.21 -6.59
C MET A 86 16.30 44.83 -7.64
N MET A 87 16.00 43.92 -8.58
CA MET A 87 16.96 43.57 -9.63
C MET A 87 17.35 44.77 -10.49
N LEU A 88 16.43 45.70 -10.79
CA LEU A 88 16.75 46.88 -11.60
C LEU A 88 17.77 47.82 -10.91
N GLY A 89 17.76 47.90 -9.57
CA GLY A 89 18.66 48.78 -8.80
C GLY A 89 19.88 48.08 -8.18
N LEU A 90 19.70 46.85 -7.68
CA LEU A 90 20.72 46.10 -6.93
C LEU A 90 21.57 45.17 -7.80
N ALA A 91 21.20 44.90 -9.05
CA ALA A 91 22.01 44.07 -9.95
C ALA A 91 23.51 44.40 -9.96
N PRO A 92 23.97 45.67 -10.04
CA PRO A 92 25.41 45.96 -10.02
C PRO A 92 26.08 45.65 -8.68
N PHE A 93 25.33 45.66 -7.57
CA PHE A 93 25.86 45.35 -6.24
C PHE A 93 26.02 43.84 -6.00
N VAL A 94 25.22 43.01 -6.67
CA VAL A 94 25.30 41.54 -6.55
C VAL A 94 26.70 41.03 -6.98
N ALA A 95 27.37 41.71 -7.90
CA ALA A 95 28.72 41.37 -8.33
C ALA A 95 29.78 41.45 -7.20
N TYR A 96 29.52 42.21 -6.14
CA TYR A 96 30.43 42.34 -4.99
C TYR A 96 30.20 41.28 -3.91
N VAL A 97 29.18 40.42 -4.05
CA VAL A 97 28.89 39.38 -3.06
C VAL A 97 29.98 38.32 -3.10
N PRO A 98 30.73 38.10 -2.00
CA PRO A 98 31.77 37.08 -1.98
C PRO A 98 31.18 35.68 -2.11
N VAL A 99 31.81 34.82 -2.92
CA VAL A 99 31.44 33.41 -3.09
C VAL A 99 31.27 32.65 -1.75
N PRO A 100 32.11 32.86 -0.71
CA PRO A 100 31.92 32.20 0.58
C PRO A 100 30.56 32.48 1.24
N VAL A 101 29.97 33.66 1.03
CA VAL A 101 28.66 34.00 1.59
C VAL A 101 27.57 33.13 0.95
N VAL A 102 27.59 33.00 -0.38
CA VAL A 102 26.63 32.16 -1.11
C VAL A 102 26.79 30.68 -0.74
N ALA A 103 28.03 30.20 -0.64
CA ALA A 103 28.31 28.83 -0.20
C ALA A 103 27.80 28.56 1.21
N GLY A 104 27.98 29.50 2.14
CA GLY A 104 27.46 29.40 3.51
C GLY A 104 25.94 29.29 3.56
N ILE A 105 25.23 30.08 2.76
CA ILE A 105 23.76 30.02 2.66
C ILE A 105 23.30 28.66 2.12
N ILE A 106 23.98 28.13 1.08
CA ILE A 106 23.65 26.82 0.51
C ILE A 106 23.89 25.69 1.53
N LEU A 107 25.03 25.71 2.23
CA LEU A 107 25.34 24.70 3.24
C LEU A 107 24.35 24.74 4.40
N PHE A 108 23.96 25.93 4.85
CA PHE A 108 22.95 26.11 5.88
C PHE A 108 21.58 25.56 5.44
N ALA A 109 21.16 25.86 4.20
CA ALA A 109 19.92 25.32 3.65
C ALA A 109 19.95 23.79 3.54
N ALA A 110 21.06 23.22 3.08
CA ALA A 110 21.26 21.77 3.00
C ALA A 110 21.18 21.11 4.38
N TYR A 111 21.83 21.71 5.40
CA TYR A 111 21.78 21.21 6.77
C TYR A 111 20.36 21.20 7.34
N ARG A 112 19.56 22.24 7.05
CA ARG A 112 18.17 22.34 7.51
C ARG A 112 17.22 21.35 6.83
N LEU A 113 17.61 20.77 5.69
CA LEU A 113 16.81 19.79 4.98
C LEU A 113 17.02 18.35 5.51
N VAL A 114 18.10 18.11 6.26
CA VAL A 114 18.39 16.78 6.83
C VAL A 114 17.54 16.54 8.08
N ASP A 115 16.58 15.64 7.98
CA ASP A 115 15.77 15.18 9.12
C ASP A 115 16.31 13.84 9.66
N ILE A 116 17.13 13.94 10.72
CA ILE A 116 17.74 12.76 11.35
C ILE A 116 16.69 11.89 12.05
N ALA A 117 15.62 12.48 12.58
CA ALA A 117 14.58 11.75 13.30
C ALA A 117 13.78 10.86 12.33
N GLU A 118 13.44 11.40 11.16
CA GLU A 118 12.74 10.64 10.12
C GLU A 118 13.62 9.51 9.56
N ILE A 119 14.91 9.75 9.35
CA ILE A 119 15.86 8.70 8.92
C ILE A 119 15.90 7.56 9.95
N GLN A 120 15.98 7.87 11.24
CA GLN A 120 15.95 6.86 12.30
C GLN A 120 14.62 6.11 12.35
N HIS A 121 13.50 6.81 12.13
CA HIS A 121 12.18 6.20 12.08
C HIS A 121 12.07 5.16 10.96
N ILE A 122 12.53 5.51 9.75
CA ILE A 122 12.54 4.60 8.60
C ILE A 122 13.49 3.43 8.83
N LEU A 123 14.65 3.66 9.46
CA LEU A 123 15.61 2.61 9.83
C LEU A 123 15.07 1.65 10.92
N GLY A 124 14.08 2.07 11.71
CA GLY A 124 13.33 1.20 12.63
C GLY A 124 12.12 0.50 12.00
N ALA A 125 11.74 0.87 10.77
CA ALA A 125 10.60 0.32 10.06
C ALA A 125 10.93 -1.04 9.41
N ARG A 126 10.08 -1.47 8.46
CA ARG A 126 10.21 -2.78 7.81
C ARG A 126 11.46 -2.84 6.95
N THR A 127 12.00 -4.05 6.73
CA THR A 127 13.17 -4.27 5.88
C THR A 127 12.99 -3.74 4.45
N SER A 128 11.78 -3.78 3.91
CA SER A 128 11.46 -3.18 2.60
C SER A 128 11.74 -1.68 2.55
N ASP A 129 11.33 -0.96 3.60
CA ASP A 129 11.34 0.50 3.63
C ASP A 129 12.78 0.99 3.87
N ARG A 130 13.53 0.23 4.69
CA ARG A 130 14.98 0.40 4.87
C ARG A 130 15.77 0.21 3.57
N LEU A 131 15.39 -0.79 2.78
CA LEU A 131 16.04 -1.04 1.49
C LEU A 131 15.77 0.11 0.52
N VAL A 132 14.53 0.61 0.45
CA VAL A 132 14.17 1.75 -0.40
C VAL A 132 15.01 2.97 -0.02
N LEU A 133 15.11 3.30 1.27
CA LEU A 133 15.92 4.41 1.78
C LEU A 133 17.41 4.25 1.41
N LEU A 134 17.99 3.07 1.63
CA LEU A 134 19.40 2.82 1.34
C LEU A 134 19.69 2.95 -0.16
N VAL A 135 18.83 2.37 -1.00
CA VAL A 135 18.98 2.43 -2.46
C VAL A 135 18.84 3.87 -2.96
N THR A 136 17.85 4.62 -2.50
CA THR A 136 17.67 6.02 -2.93
C THR A 136 18.81 6.92 -2.45
N PHE A 137 19.28 6.73 -1.22
CA PHE A 137 20.41 7.49 -0.67
C PHE A 137 21.70 7.23 -1.44
N LEU A 138 22.06 5.95 -1.66
CA LEU A 138 23.26 5.59 -2.40
C LEU A 138 23.16 6.04 -3.87
N ALA A 139 21.99 5.89 -4.49
CA ALA A 139 21.78 6.37 -5.86
C ALA A 139 21.90 7.90 -5.94
N GLY A 140 21.34 8.65 -4.99
CA GLY A 140 21.41 10.11 -4.98
C GLY A 140 22.83 10.67 -4.85
N ILE A 141 23.76 9.92 -4.25
CA ILE A 141 25.18 10.31 -4.13
C ILE A 141 26.01 9.83 -5.34
N SER A 142 25.62 8.71 -5.95
CA SER A 142 26.45 8.01 -6.96
C SER A 142 26.09 8.34 -8.41
N VAL A 143 24.83 8.72 -8.69
CA VAL A 143 24.34 8.97 -10.06
C VAL A 143 23.57 10.29 -10.13
N GLU A 144 23.27 10.73 -11.36
CA GLU A 144 22.43 11.91 -11.56
C GLU A 144 21.05 11.73 -10.92
N LEU A 145 20.47 12.83 -10.42
CA LEU A 145 19.21 12.84 -9.68
C LEU A 145 18.07 12.13 -10.42
N GLU A 146 18.02 12.23 -11.76
CA GLU A 146 17.00 11.57 -12.57
C GLU A 146 17.02 10.05 -12.43
N PHE A 147 18.20 9.44 -12.47
CA PHE A 147 18.36 7.99 -12.31
C PHE A 147 18.09 7.57 -10.86
N ALA A 148 18.47 8.39 -9.89
CA ALA A 148 18.18 8.13 -8.48
C ALA A 148 16.66 8.09 -8.20
N ILE A 149 15.89 9.00 -8.78
CA ILE A 149 14.42 9.01 -8.67
C ILE A 149 13.83 7.73 -9.26
N VAL A 150 14.23 7.37 -10.49
CA VAL A 150 13.74 6.17 -11.17
C VAL A 150 14.06 4.90 -10.37
N ALA A 151 15.30 4.77 -9.88
CA ALA A 151 15.71 3.65 -9.05
C ALA A 151 14.88 3.56 -7.76
N GLY A 152 14.60 4.69 -7.11
CA GLY A 152 13.74 4.76 -5.94
C GLY A 152 12.32 4.29 -6.20
N VAL A 153 11.70 4.79 -7.27
CA VAL A 153 10.34 4.42 -7.68
C VAL A 153 10.26 2.92 -8.00
N LEU A 154 11.21 2.39 -8.76
CA LEU A 154 11.24 0.97 -9.11
C LEU A 154 11.45 0.08 -7.88
N THR A 155 12.33 0.49 -6.95
CA THR A 155 12.57 -0.26 -5.70
C THR A 155 11.34 -0.25 -4.80
N SER A 156 10.66 0.90 -4.69
CA SER A 156 9.39 1.01 -3.96
C SER A 156 8.29 0.16 -4.59
N LEU A 157 8.18 0.18 -5.92
CA LEU A 157 7.23 -0.65 -6.66
C LEU A 157 7.52 -2.14 -6.43
N PHE A 158 8.78 -2.55 -6.52
CA PHE A 158 9.17 -3.94 -6.26
C PHE A 158 8.88 -4.38 -4.83
N ALA A 159 9.17 -3.52 -3.84
CA ALA A 159 8.82 -3.75 -2.45
C ALA A 159 7.31 -3.89 -2.25
N PHE A 160 6.52 -3.03 -2.89
CA PHE A 160 5.07 -3.10 -2.89
C PHE A 160 4.54 -4.40 -3.53
N LEU A 161 5.07 -4.79 -4.69
CA LEU A 161 4.71 -6.03 -5.37
C LEU A 161 5.02 -7.25 -4.51
N ARG A 162 6.21 -7.32 -3.92
CA ARG A 162 6.58 -8.41 -3.00
C ARG A 162 5.63 -8.50 -1.80
N LYS A 163 5.27 -7.37 -1.21
CA LYS A 163 4.30 -7.30 -0.11
C LYS A 163 2.92 -7.77 -0.55
N SER A 164 2.49 -7.37 -1.73
CA SER A 164 1.18 -7.74 -2.30
C SER A 164 1.13 -9.23 -2.68
N ALA A 165 2.25 -9.79 -3.16
CA ALA A 165 2.38 -11.19 -3.56
C ALA A 165 2.37 -12.19 -2.37
N THR A 166 2.64 -11.73 -1.14
CA THR A 166 2.60 -12.58 0.06
C THR A 166 1.36 -12.24 0.91
N PRO A 167 0.15 -12.68 0.53
CA PRO A 167 -1.04 -12.45 1.35
C PRO A 167 -0.90 -13.17 2.69
N LEU A 168 -1.51 -12.61 3.73
CA LEU A 168 -1.54 -13.29 5.02
C LEU A 168 -2.60 -14.38 4.95
N VAL A 169 -2.16 -15.63 5.05
CA VAL A 169 -3.04 -16.81 5.05
C VAL A 169 -2.98 -17.47 6.42
N ALA A 170 -4.02 -17.23 7.23
CA ALA A 170 -4.09 -17.67 8.63
C ALA A 170 -5.17 -18.72 8.84
N VAL A 171 -4.83 -19.81 9.55
CA VAL A 171 -5.81 -20.78 10.05
C VAL A 171 -6.51 -20.18 11.26
N LEU A 172 -7.83 -20.13 11.21
CA LEU A 172 -8.67 -19.58 12.26
C LEU A 172 -9.32 -20.67 13.09
N THR A 173 -9.47 -20.36 14.38
CA THR A 173 -10.18 -21.19 15.35
C THR A 173 -11.12 -20.30 16.16
N PRO A 174 -12.35 -20.77 16.46
CA PRO A 174 -13.22 -20.08 17.40
C PRO A 174 -12.56 -19.98 18.78
N SER A 175 -12.60 -18.78 19.33
CA SER A 175 -12.24 -18.50 20.72
C SER A 175 -13.42 -17.78 21.35
N GLU A 176 -13.93 -18.32 22.45
CA GLU A 176 -14.88 -17.65 23.32
C GLU A 176 -14.09 -16.78 24.29
N GLU A 177 -14.30 -15.48 24.22
CA GLU A 177 -13.79 -14.53 25.21
C GLU A 177 -14.94 -13.57 25.52
N GLN A 178 -15.25 -13.38 26.80
CA GLN A 178 -16.31 -12.47 27.27
C GLN A 178 -17.69 -12.70 26.62
N GLY A 179 -18.05 -13.96 26.34
CA GLY A 179 -19.35 -14.31 25.75
C GLY A 179 -19.51 -13.99 24.25
N HIS A 180 -18.46 -13.49 23.59
CA HIS A 180 -18.49 -13.24 22.15
C HIS A 180 -17.66 -14.25 21.36
N ARG A 181 -18.25 -14.82 20.29
CA ARG A 181 -17.59 -15.78 19.41
C ARG A 181 -16.65 -15.06 18.43
N SER A 182 -15.36 -15.01 18.75
CA SER A 182 -14.34 -14.47 17.85
C SER A 182 -13.60 -15.59 17.12
N LEU A 183 -13.09 -15.31 15.92
CA LEU A 183 -12.17 -16.23 15.23
C LEU A 183 -10.76 -15.67 15.38
N ARG A 184 -9.85 -16.47 15.92
CA ARG A 184 -8.45 -16.09 16.16
C ARG A 184 -7.49 -17.01 15.42
N ALA A 185 -6.29 -16.50 15.13
CA ALA A 185 -5.25 -17.28 14.47
C ALA A 185 -4.78 -18.42 15.37
N ALA A 186 -5.05 -19.66 14.96
CA ALA A 186 -4.88 -20.85 15.78
C ALA A 186 -3.43 -21.04 16.24
N ILE A 187 -2.48 -20.82 15.32
CA ILE A 187 -1.05 -21.00 15.58
C ILE A 187 -0.52 -19.93 16.55
N ARG A 188 -0.95 -18.67 16.39
CA ARG A 188 -0.47 -17.55 17.22
C ARG A 188 -0.91 -17.67 18.68
N TYR A 189 -2.12 -18.18 18.90
CA TYR A 189 -2.71 -18.31 20.24
C TYR A 189 -2.69 -19.74 20.77
N ASN A 190 -1.99 -20.65 20.10
CA ASN A 190 -1.89 -22.08 20.44
C ASN A 190 -3.26 -22.74 20.72
N LEU A 191 -4.25 -22.46 19.88
CA LEU A 191 -5.61 -22.96 20.03
C LEU A 191 -5.78 -24.35 19.41
N SER A 192 -6.62 -25.18 20.02
CA SER A 192 -6.99 -26.50 19.50
C SER A 192 -7.77 -26.37 18.19
N GLN A 193 -7.43 -27.20 17.21
CA GLN A 193 -8.05 -27.16 15.88
C GLN A 193 -8.89 -28.42 15.65
N CYS A 194 -9.97 -28.28 14.88
CA CYS A 194 -10.83 -29.42 14.57
C CYS A 194 -10.18 -30.27 13.46
N PRO A 195 -10.14 -31.61 13.59
CA PRO A 195 -9.57 -32.48 12.56
C PRO A 195 -10.36 -32.46 11.25
N GLN A 196 -11.65 -32.13 11.28
CA GLN A 196 -12.53 -32.22 10.10
C GLN A 196 -12.88 -30.87 9.47
N ILE A 197 -12.64 -29.75 10.17
CA ILE A 197 -13.04 -28.43 9.69
C ILE A 197 -11.85 -27.48 9.81
N ALA A 198 -11.40 -26.96 8.68
CA ALA A 198 -10.36 -25.95 8.61
C ALA A 198 -10.96 -24.62 8.16
N ILE A 199 -10.72 -23.55 8.93
CA ILE A 199 -11.12 -22.20 8.54
C ILE A 199 -9.86 -21.45 8.11
N LEU A 200 -9.81 -21.03 6.86
CA LEU A 200 -8.68 -20.33 6.28
C LEU A 200 -9.06 -18.89 5.97
N ARG A 201 -8.44 -17.93 6.67
CA ARG A 201 -8.58 -16.51 6.36
C ARG A 201 -7.48 -16.08 5.42
N VAL A 202 -7.89 -15.50 4.30
CA VAL A 202 -7.00 -14.86 3.34
C VAL A 202 -7.15 -13.35 3.51
N GLU A 203 -6.05 -12.67 3.79
CA GLU A 203 -5.98 -11.21 3.82
C GLU A 203 -5.02 -10.72 2.75
N GLY A 204 -5.50 -9.80 1.91
CA GLY A 204 -4.78 -9.33 0.72
C GLY A 204 -5.51 -9.67 -0.57
N PRO A 205 -5.07 -9.10 -1.70
CA PRO A 205 -5.63 -9.41 -3.01
C PRO A 205 -5.34 -10.86 -3.41
N ILE A 206 -6.28 -11.50 -4.10
CA ILE A 206 -6.09 -12.83 -4.70
C ILE A 206 -5.89 -12.61 -6.19
N TYR A 207 -4.64 -12.60 -6.60
CA TYR A 207 -4.23 -12.40 -7.99
C TYR A 207 -3.02 -13.27 -8.34
N PHE A 208 -2.62 -13.29 -9.62
CA PHE A 208 -1.57 -14.19 -10.13
C PHE A 208 -0.33 -14.31 -9.23
N ALA A 209 0.17 -13.21 -8.66
CA ALA A 209 1.39 -13.22 -7.85
C ALA A 209 1.20 -13.79 -6.44
N SER A 210 -0.04 -13.89 -5.97
CA SER A 210 -0.39 -14.39 -4.63
C SER A 210 -0.82 -15.86 -4.61
N LEU A 211 -1.04 -16.47 -5.77
CA LEU A 211 -1.64 -17.81 -5.88
C LEU A 211 -0.74 -18.87 -5.27
N GLU A 212 0.56 -18.82 -5.55
CA GLU A 212 1.55 -19.77 -5.02
C GLU A 212 1.49 -19.84 -3.49
N ALA A 213 1.51 -18.68 -2.82
CA ALA A 213 1.41 -18.61 -1.37
C ALA A 213 0.08 -19.18 -0.81
N ILE A 214 -1.03 -18.97 -1.52
CA ILE A 214 -2.34 -19.51 -1.12
C ILE A 214 -2.39 -21.03 -1.33
N GLU A 215 -1.87 -21.52 -2.45
CA GLU A 215 -1.85 -22.95 -2.78
C GLU A 215 -0.93 -23.73 -1.84
N GLU A 216 0.29 -23.27 -1.61
CA GLU A 216 1.22 -23.88 -0.66
C GLU A 216 0.58 -23.97 0.73
N ARG A 217 -0.06 -22.88 1.16
CA ARG A 217 -0.68 -22.85 2.49
C ARG A 217 -1.89 -23.76 2.59
N SER A 218 -2.69 -23.84 1.53
CA SER A 218 -3.80 -24.79 1.43
C SER A 218 -3.29 -26.24 1.49
N GLN A 219 -2.23 -26.58 0.75
CA GLN A 219 -1.63 -27.92 0.78
C GLN A 219 -1.08 -28.29 2.17
N GLN A 220 -0.42 -27.35 2.86
CA GLN A 220 0.05 -27.57 4.23
C GLN A 220 -1.11 -27.86 5.20
N ILE A 221 -2.26 -27.20 5.00
CA ILE A 221 -3.48 -27.44 5.78
C ILE A 221 -4.04 -28.82 5.45
N GLU A 222 -4.14 -29.18 4.16
CA GLU A 222 -4.60 -30.51 3.74
C GLU A 222 -3.74 -31.63 4.35
N GLN A 223 -2.40 -31.46 4.37
CA GLN A 223 -1.48 -32.42 4.99
C GLN A 223 -1.69 -32.53 6.50
N ARG A 224 -2.03 -31.43 7.17
CA ARG A 224 -2.20 -31.39 8.63
C ARG A 224 -3.56 -31.92 9.10
N PHE A 225 -4.62 -31.68 8.35
CA PHE A 225 -6.01 -32.01 8.74
C PHE A 225 -6.58 -33.22 7.98
N GLY A 226 -5.91 -33.69 6.94
CA GLY A 226 -6.36 -34.80 6.11
C GLY A 226 -7.27 -34.36 4.96
N ALA A 227 -7.29 -35.21 3.94
CA ALA A 227 -7.89 -34.93 2.63
C ALA A 227 -9.42 -34.73 2.62
N ARG A 228 -10.13 -35.20 3.66
CA ARG A 228 -11.60 -35.12 3.78
C ARG A 228 -12.09 -33.91 4.60
N SER A 229 -11.22 -32.97 4.92
CA SER A 229 -11.59 -31.81 5.74
C SER A 229 -12.50 -30.84 4.96
N ASN A 230 -13.53 -30.34 5.65
CA ASN A 230 -14.38 -29.25 5.19
C ASN A 230 -13.62 -27.93 5.35
N LEU A 231 -13.32 -27.26 4.23
CA LEU A 231 -12.57 -26.00 4.19
C LEU A 231 -13.54 -24.81 4.13
N VAL A 232 -13.36 -23.85 5.03
CA VAL A 232 -14.05 -22.55 4.99
C VAL A 232 -13.05 -21.46 4.63
N LEU A 233 -13.19 -20.90 3.42
CA LEU A 233 -12.41 -19.76 2.94
C LEU A 233 -13.05 -18.45 3.42
N TYR A 234 -12.42 -17.76 4.34
CA TYR A 234 -12.87 -16.49 4.88
C TYR A 234 -12.20 -15.33 4.13
N LEU A 235 -12.91 -14.78 3.14
CA LEU A 235 -12.41 -13.77 2.19
C LEU A 235 -12.79 -12.33 2.57
N ARG A 236 -13.12 -12.06 3.83
CA ARG A 236 -13.51 -10.71 4.27
C ARG A 236 -12.36 -9.69 4.15
N GLY A 237 -11.11 -10.15 4.17
CA GLY A 237 -9.91 -9.32 4.00
C GLY A 237 -9.42 -9.21 2.55
N VAL A 238 -10.20 -9.71 1.58
CA VAL A 238 -9.84 -9.71 0.17
C VAL A 238 -10.52 -8.52 -0.51
N GLY A 239 -9.73 -7.61 -1.07
CA GLY A 239 -10.24 -6.44 -1.77
C GLY A 239 -10.48 -6.67 -3.26
N LEU A 240 -9.66 -7.51 -3.89
CA LEU A 240 -9.66 -7.75 -5.33
C LEU A 240 -9.38 -9.23 -5.60
N ILE A 241 -10.07 -9.79 -6.60
CA ILE A 241 -9.79 -11.11 -7.16
C ILE A 241 -9.61 -10.94 -8.68
N ASP A 242 -8.49 -11.38 -9.24
CA ASP A 242 -8.31 -11.41 -10.70
C ASP A 242 -8.82 -12.73 -11.31
N LEU A 243 -8.75 -12.85 -12.63
CA LEU A 243 -9.18 -14.08 -13.32
C LEU A 243 -8.40 -15.33 -12.86
N ALA A 244 -7.09 -15.21 -12.70
CA ALA A 244 -6.24 -16.32 -12.25
C ALA A 244 -6.57 -16.74 -10.80
N GLY A 245 -6.92 -15.78 -9.95
CA GLY A 245 -7.42 -16.00 -8.60
C GLY A 245 -8.76 -16.74 -8.58
N ALA A 246 -9.68 -16.39 -9.47
CA ALA A 246 -10.93 -17.11 -9.64
C ALA A 246 -10.70 -18.56 -10.09
N ASP A 247 -9.83 -18.78 -11.09
CA ASP A 247 -9.46 -20.12 -11.55
C ASP A 247 -8.79 -20.95 -10.45
N CYS A 248 -7.94 -20.32 -9.64
CA CYS A 248 -7.34 -20.95 -8.47
C CYS A 248 -8.41 -21.41 -7.47
N LEU A 249 -9.44 -20.59 -7.19
CA LEU A 249 -10.54 -20.96 -6.31
C LEU A 249 -11.37 -22.14 -6.88
N ILE A 250 -11.57 -22.16 -8.20
CA ILE A 250 -12.24 -23.27 -8.89
C ILE A 250 -11.42 -24.55 -8.76
N SER A 251 -10.12 -24.48 -9.04
CA SER A 251 -9.19 -25.62 -8.94
C SER A 251 -9.14 -26.17 -7.51
N LEU A 252 -9.04 -25.29 -6.52
CA LEU A 252 -9.05 -25.63 -5.11
C LEU A 252 -10.36 -26.34 -4.71
N SER A 253 -11.49 -25.82 -5.17
CA SER A 253 -12.82 -26.40 -4.91
C SER A 253 -12.98 -27.79 -5.52
N ARG A 254 -12.54 -27.97 -6.77
CA ARG A 254 -12.55 -29.28 -7.45
C ARG A 254 -11.64 -30.29 -6.76
N ARG A 255 -10.44 -29.87 -6.35
CA ARG A 255 -9.45 -30.70 -5.66
C ARG A 255 -9.96 -31.22 -4.33
N HIS A 256 -10.57 -30.36 -3.51
CA HIS A 256 -11.20 -30.76 -2.25
C HIS A 256 -12.40 -31.68 -2.48
N ARG A 257 -13.26 -31.39 -3.46
CA ARG A 257 -14.44 -32.21 -3.79
C ARG A 257 -14.06 -33.60 -4.26
N ALA A 258 -13.02 -33.73 -5.09
CA ALA A 258 -12.51 -35.03 -5.57
C ALA A 258 -12.01 -35.93 -4.43
N ARG A 259 -11.62 -35.35 -3.29
CA ARG A 259 -11.16 -36.05 -2.09
C ARG A 259 -12.28 -36.30 -1.06
N GLY A 260 -13.51 -35.89 -1.35
CA GLY A 260 -14.67 -36.04 -0.48
C GLY A 260 -14.83 -34.93 0.57
N GLY A 261 -14.06 -33.84 0.48
CA GLY A 261 -14.24 -32.64 1.30
C GLY A 261 -15.09 -31.58 0.61
N ASN A 262 -15.61 -30.62 1.37
CA ASN A 262 -16.34 -29.47 0.82
C ASN A 262 -15.60 -28.16 1.05
N VAL A 263 -15.70 -27.24 0.08
CA VAL A 263 -15.24 -25.85 0.24
C VAL A 263 -16.45 -24.94 0.38
N ARG A 264 -16.37 -24.01 1.33
CA ARG A 264 -17.35 -22.91 1.50
C ARG A 264 -16.62 -21.58 1.49
N ILE A 265 -17.22 -20.59 0.83
CA ILE A 265 -16.65 -19.24 0.76
C ILE A 265 -17.49 -18.31 1.62
N VAL A 266 -16.80 -17.54 2.47
CA VAL A 266 -17.39 -16.44 3.22
C VAL A 266 -16.87 -15.13 2.66
N ALA A 267 -17.72 -14.43 1.92
CA ALA A 267 -17.44 -13.12 1.35
C ALA A 267 -18.62 -12.19 1.65
N THR A 268 -18.33 -10.95 2.03
CA THR A 268 -19.35 -9.93 2.33
C THR A 268 -19.26 -8.70 1.43
N TYR A 269 -18.13 -8.52 0.76
CA TYR A 269 -17.87 -7.35 -0.06
C TYR A 269 -18.44 -7.54 -1.46
N GLU A 270 -19.26 -6.59 -1.93
CA GLU A 270 -19.96 -6.67 -3.22
C GLU A 270 -18.99 -6.83 -4.39
N GLY A 271 -17.86 -6.11 -4.37
CA GLY A 271 -16.83 -6.25 -5.40
C GLY A 271 -16.34 -7.69 -5.54
N VAL A 272 -16.08 -8.37 -4.43
CA VAL A 272 -15.65 -9.78 -4.43
C VAL A 272 -16.77 -10.70 -4.92
N VAL A 273 -17.99 -10.53 -4.42
CA VAL A 273 -19.14 -11.36 -4.82
C VAL A 273 -19.45 -11.22 -6.31
N SER A 274 -19.39 -9.99 -6.84
CA SER A 274 -19.61 -9.72 -8.26
C SER A 274 -18.60 -10.41 -9.16
N ILE A 275 -17.34 -10.48 -8.73
CA ILE A 275 -16.28 -11.19 -9.46
C ILE A 275 -16.53 -12.69 -9.42
N LEU A 276 -16.86 -13.26 -8.26
CA LEU A 276 -17.16 -14.70 -8.12
C LEU A 276 -18.35 -15.15 -8.98
N LEU A 277 -19.35 -14.29 -9.16
CA LEU A 277 -20.47 -14.51 -10.07
C LEU A 277 -20.01 -14.48 -11.54
N ARG A 278 -19.28 -13.44 -11.94
CA ARG A 278 -18.83 -13.24 -13.34
C ARG A 278 -17.81 -14.27 -13.82
N THR A 279 -17.06 -14.86 -12.90
CA THR A 279 -15.99 -15.83 -13.19
C THR A 279 -16.44 -17.29 -13.04
N HIS A 280 -17.74 -17.55 -12.92
CA HIS A 280 -18.33 -18.89 -12.81
C HIS A 280 -17.85 -19.71 -11.59
N VAL A 281 -17.19 -19.08 -10.60
CA VAL A 281 -16.74 -19.76 -9.38
C VAL A 281 -17.94 -20.34 -8.63
N LEU A 282 -19.05 -19.59 -8.57
CA LEU A 282 -20.26 -20.03 -7.88
C LEU A 282 -21.01 -21.15 -8.61
N GLU A 283 -20.87 -21.27 -9.92
CA GLU A 283 -21.45 -22.39 -10.68
C GLU A 283 -20.74 -23.70 -10.36
N VAL A 284 -19.41 -23.66 -10.18
CA VAL A 284 -18.63 -24.84 -9.80
C VAL A 284 -18.76 -25.17 -8.31
N LEU A 285 -18.77 -24.14 -7.46
CA LEU A 285 -18.85 -24.30 -6.01
C LEU A 285 -20.25 -24.71 -5.54
N GLY A 286 -21.29 -24.22 -6.22
CA GLY A 286 -22.68 -24.22 -5.74
C GLY A 286 -23.02 -22.91 -5.02
N ALA A 287 -24.11 -22.27 -5.43
CA ALA A 287 -24.53 -20.97 -4.87
C ALA A 287 -24.80 -21.05 -3.35
N GLU A 288 -25.21 -22.23 -2.85
CA GLU A 288 -25.46 -22.52 -1.44
C GLU A 288 -24.19 -22.55 -0.57
N LYS A 289 -23.01 -22.67 -1.19
CA LYS A 289 -21.72 -22.70 -0.50
C LYS A 289 -21.11 -21.31 -0.32
N LEU A 290 -21.71 -20.27 -0.91
CA LEU A 290 -21.41 -18.87 -0.61
C LEU A 290 -22.25 -18.41 0.58
N VAL A 291 -21.59 -17.96 1.64
CA VAL A 291 -22.25 -17.59 2.89
C VAL A 291 -21.79 -16.23 3.36
N MET A 292 -22.71 -15.39 3.83
CA MET A 292 -22.36 -14.03 4.29
C MET A 292 -21.85 -14.00 5.75
N SER A 293 -22.15 -15.03 6.54
CA SER A 293 -21.83 -15.09 7.97
C SER A 293 -20.94 -16.28 8.34
N LYS A 294 -19.93 -16.02 9.17
CA LYS A 294 -19.05 -17.05 9.76
C LYS A 294 -19.83 -18.14 10.50
N ASN A 295 -20.90 -17.77 11.22
CA ASN A 295 -21.66 -18.75 12.02
C ASN A 295 -22.38 -19.73 11.10
N SER A 296 -23.07 -19.21 10.07
CA SER A 296 -23.78 -20.05 9.10
C SER A 296 -22.82 -20.99 8.34
N ALA A 297 -21.62 -20.51 7.99
CA ALA A 297 -20.61 -21.34 7.35
C ALA A 297 -20.14 -22.49 8.26
N ILE A 298 -19.89 -22.20 9.55
CA ILE A 298 -19.47 -23.22 10.53
C ILE A 298 -20.59 -24.23 10.78
N SER A 299 -21.82 -23.78 11.06
CA SER A 299 -22.94 -24.69 11.30
C SER A 299 -23.26 -25.57 10.09
N ALA A 300 -23.05 -25.06 8.87
CA ALA A 300 -23.17 -25.88 7.65
C ALA A 300 -22.03 -26.91 7.53
N CYS A 301 -20.78 -26.54 7.85
CA CYS A 301 -19.67 -27.49 7.86
C CYS A 301 -19.79 -28.58 8.93
N VAL A 302 -20.36 -28.27 10.09
CA VAL A 302 -20.58 -29.26 11.15
C VAL A 302 -21.66 -30.27 10.75
N ARG A 303 -22.70 -29.85 10.02
CA ARG A 303 -23.71 -30.77 9.45
C ARG A 303 -23.14 -31.71 8.39
N ASP A 304 -22.17 -31.24 7.60
CA ASP A 304 -21.48 -32.04 6.59
C ASP A 304 -20.31 -32.88 7.16
N ALA A 305 -20.02 -32.77 8.47
CA ALA A 305 -18.91 -33.50 9.08
C ALA A 305 -19.31 -34.95 9.38
N ASP A 306 -18.35 -35.86 9.27
CA ASP A 306 -18.52 -37.27 9.65
C ASP A 306 -18.73 -37.38 11.17
N LEU A 307 -19.91 -37.91 11.54
CA LEU A 307 -20.36 -38.02 12.92
C LEU A 307 -19.54 -39.04 13.73
N GLU A 308 -18.94 -40.05 13.10
CA GLU A 308 -18.11 -41.04 13.82
C GLU A 308 -16.82 -40.41 14.34
N ILE A 309 -16.18 -39.59 13.51
CA ILE A 309 -14.97 -38.85 13.89
C ILE A 309 -15.32 -37.78 14.95
N CYS A 310 -16.45 -37.09 14.80
CA CYS A 310 -16.94 -36.12 15.78
C CYS A 310 -17.20 -36.75 17.16
N ARG A 311 -17.75 -37.97 17.22
CA ARG A 311 -18.03 -38.69 18.49
C ARG A 311 -16.76 -39.00 19.28
N ASN A 312 -15.68 -39.36 18.58
CA ASN A 312 -14.38 -39.68 19.19
C ASN A 312 -13.46 -38.45 19.34
N CYS A 313 -13.92 -37.26 18.96
CA CYS A 313 -13.11 -36.05 18.98
C CYS A 313 -12.96 -35.49 20.40
N THR A 314 -11.72 -35.41 20.89
CA THR A 314 -11.38 -34.85 22.20
C THR A 314 -11.31 -33.33 22.23
N SER A 315 -11.14 -32.68 21.07
CA SER A 315 -10.87 -31.23 21.01
C SER A 315 -12.13 -30.35 21.08
N ARG A 316 -13.31 -30.86 20.69
CA ARG A 316 -14.64 -30.19 20.69
C ARG A 316 -14.58 -28.66 20.56
N VAL A 317 -14.00 -28.21 19.46
CA VAL A 317 -13.58 -26.81 19.25
C VAL A 317 -14.75 -25.85 18.97
N PHE A 318 -15.83 -26.35 18.37
CA PHE A 318 -16.99 -25.53 18.02
C PHE A 318 -18.12 -25.70 19.05
N GLN A 319 -18.91 -24.64 19.25
CA GLN A 319 -20.12 -24.72 20.08
C GLN A 319 -21.11 -25.74 19.52
N GLU A 320 -21.19 -25.83 18.19
CA GLU A 320 -22.03 -26.78 17.45
C GLU A 320 -21.56 -28.25 17.60
N CYS A 321 -20.42 -28.51 18.23
CA CYS A 321 -19.98 -29.86 18.59
C CYS A 321 -20.57 -30.37 19.91
N ARG A 322 -21.28 -29.52 20.67
CA ARG A 322 -21.90 -29.87 21.96
C ARG A 322 -23.27 -30.50 21.79
#